data_AF-A0ABD7SLT0-F1
#
_entry.id   AF-A0ABD7SLT0-F1
#
_cell.length_a   1.000
_cell.length_b   1.000
_cell.length_c   1.000
_cell.angle_alpha   90.00
_cell.angle_beta   90.00
_cell.angle_gamma   90.00
#
_symmetry.space_group_name_H-M   'P 1'
#
loop_
_entity.id
_entity.type
_entity.pdbx_description
1 polymer ?
#
loop_
_entity_poly.entity_id
_entity_poly.type
_entity_poly.pdbx_seq_one_letter_code
_entity_poly.pdbx_strand_id
1 'polypeptide(L)'
;MGSKIPEAIRANGTLVSALGFEQQPFGKLYCCIDGCSAELSFVKRHNRKYESKTVEIAPCFRLKRYEQHSLGCKFDLSGRLELVAKRSDSEVFRAVSASQYEFRLHILLKALWELTDHQVKRKGASWGSAGEQDKKYSNKGRLTNYLRTLKQILELRELCEEKEELSSLVTLDFKGHKIPWNQFFFDVSNLFEFLKFYKPEQTTPPLAISGHIKEISPPTEKFRYYQIKLESPFIEVNEQGVINKPTPEITVKDPRLLKYFKVGAEYIFFGIWYVRKRSKKGRGENSHIKWVFNNIVLNMAYKDHFIEIGL
;
A
#
# COMPACT_ATOMS: atom_id res chain seq x y z
N MET A 1 -8.72 10.24 -2.52
CA MET A 1 -8.38 9.86 -3.92
C MET A 1 -9.48 8.91 -4.40
N GLY A 2 -10.15 9.21 -5.53
CA GLY A 2 -11.32 8.46 -6.04
C GLY A 2 -11.12 7.83 -7.43
N SER A 3 -12.11 7.06 -7.89
CA SER A 3 -12.08 6.16 -9.06
C SER A 3 -11.69 6.91 -10.31
N LYS A 4 -10.68 6.43 -11.03
CA LYS A 4 -10.27 7.05 -12.29
C LYS A 4 -11.22 6.60 -13.40
N ILE A 5 -12.20 7.44 -13.70
CA ILE A 5 -13.16 7.23 -14.79
C ILE A 5 -12.55 7.79 -16.08
N PRO A 6 -12.36 6.99 -17.15
CA PRO A 6 -11.69 7.45 -18.36
C PRO A 6 -12.57 8.32 -19.27
N GLU A 7 -13.90 8.17 -19.18
CA GLU A 7 -14.89 8.77 -20.07
C GLU A 7 -16.11 9.26 -19.29
N ALA A 8 -16.71 10.36 -19.75
CA ALA A 8 -17.88 10.98 -19.14
C ALA A 8 -18.82 11.54 -20.22
N ILE A 9 -20.07 11.82 -19.87
CA ILE A 9 -21.02 12.50 -20.73
C ILE A 9 -21.10 13.97 -20.31
N ARG A 10 -21.01 14.90 -21.27
CA ARG A 10 -21.27 16.32 -21.06
C ARG A 10 -22.77 16.58 -20.88
N ALA A 11 -23.14 17.71 -20.28
CA ALA A 11 -24.54 18.12 -20.13
C ALA A 11 -25.36 18.14 -21.44
N ASN A 12 -24.71 18.28 -22.59
CA ASN A 12 -25.34 18.22 -23.92
C ASN A 12 -25.48 16.79 -24.49
N GLY A 13 -25.18 15.75 -23.70
CA GLY A 13 -25.26 14.34 -24.10
C GLY A 13 -24.04 13.80 -24.85
N THR A 14 -23.00 14.61 -25.09
CA THR A 14 -21.81 14.17 -25.83
C THR A 14 -20.85 13.38 -24.93
N LEU A 15 -20.44 12.19 -25.36
CA LEU A 15 -19.38 11.41 -24.71
C LEU A 15 -18.02 12.10 -24.90
N VAL A 16 -17.23 12.20 -23.84
CA VAL A 16 -15.90 12.81 -23.85
C VAL A 16 -14.92 12.00 -23.01
N SER A 17 -13.71 11.77 -23.54
CA SER A 17 -12.62 11.18 -22.77
C SER A 17 -11.96 12.24 -21.86
N ALA A 18 -11.30 11.81 -20.79
CA ALA A 18 -10.60 12.74 -19.91
C ALA A 18 -9.52 13.55 -20.64
N LEU A 19 -8.85 12.93 -21.63
CA LEU A 19 -7.90 13.61 -22.52
C LEU A 19 -8.57 14.66 -23.40
N GLY A 20 -9.75 14.34 -23.97
CA GLY A 20 -10.51 15.28 -24.80
C GLY A 20 -11.09 16.44 -24.01
N PHE A 21 -11.57 16.18 -22.79
CA PHE A 21 -12.12 17.22 -21.92
C PHE A 21 -11.07 18.22 -21.46
N GLU A 22 -9.83 17.78 -21.24
CA GLU A 22 -8.74 18.65 -20.81
C GLU A 22 -8.45 19.79 -21.80
N GLN A 23 -8.67 19.57 -23.10
CA GLN A 23 -8.48 20.59 -24.14
C GLN A 23 -9.51 21.72 -24.06
N GLN A 24 -10.69 21.43 -23.52
CA GLN A 24 -11.78 22.39 -23.36
C GLN A 24 -12.58 22.07 -22.09
N PRO A 25 -12.05 22.42 -20.89
CA PRO A 25 -12.58 21.98 -19.61
C PRO A 25 -13.76 22.85 -19.18
N PHE A 26 -14.87 22.72 -19.90
CA PHE A 26 -16.08 23.49 -19.65
C PHE A 26 -17.31 22.60 -19.57
N GLY A 27 -18.21 22.95 -18.65
CA GLY A 27 -19.50 22.31 -18.45
C GLY A 27 -19.50 21.22 -17.38
N LYS A 28 -20.71 20.79 -17.02
CA LYS A 28 -20.92 19.67 -16.09
C LYS A 28 -20.68 18.33 -16.78
N LEU A 29 -20.19 17.38 -16.00
CA LEU A 29 -19.85 16.04 -16.43
C LEU A 29 -20.70 15.03 -15.67
N TYR A 30 -21.12 14.00 -16.36
CA TYR A 30 -21.96 12.92 -15.84
C TYR A 30 -21.35 11.56 -16.19
N CYS A 31 -21.73 10.55 -15.43
CA CYS A 31 -21.35 9.17 -15.71
C CYS A 31 -21.70 8.75 -17.14
N CYS A 32 -20.80 8.04 -17.82
CA CYS A 32 -21.02 7.55 -19.19
C CYS A 32 -21.81 6.23 -19.29
N ILE A 33 -22.39 5.78 -18.18
CA ILE A 33 -23.11 4.51 -18.12
C ILE A 33 -24.60 4.76 -18.19
N ASP A 34 -25.26 4.04 -19.10
CA ASP A 34 -26.71 4.10 -19.27
C ASP A 34 -27.42 3.85 -17.94
N GLY A 35 -28.35 4.74 -17.60
CA GLY A 35 -29.07 4.71 -16.32
C GLY A 35 -28.31 5.32 -15.13
N CYS A 36 -27.10 5.84 -15.32
CA CYS A 36 -26.36 6.54 -14.28
C CYS A 36 -26.24 8.05 -14.54
N SER A 37 -26.81 8.86 -13.64
CA SER A 37 -26.81 10.32 -13.72
C SER A 37 -25.85 11.00 -12.73
N ALA A 38 -24.89 10.26 -12.18
CA ALA A 38 -23.97 10.78 -11.17
C ALA A 38 -23.09 11.90 -11.72
N GLU A 39 -22.99 13.02 -11.00
CA GLU A 39 -22.14 14.13 -11.41
C GLU A 39 -20.67 13.80 -11.15
N LEU A 40 -19.81 14.13 -12.11
CA LEU A 40 -18.38 13.90 -12.07
C LEU A 40 -17.61 15.21 -11.98
N SER A 41 -16.42 15.13 -11.38
CA SER A 41 -15.38 16.15 -11.35
C SER A 41 -14.22 15.73 -12.25
N PHE A 42 -13.55 16.72 -12.83
CA PHE A 42 -12.37 16.49 -13.66
C PHE A 42 -11.09 16.65 -12.84
N VAL A 43 -10.21 15.65 -12.91
CA VAL A 43 -8.86 15.70 -12.38
C VAL A 43 -7.91 15.91 -13.55
N LYS A 44 -7.32 17.10 -13.62
CA LYS A 44 -6.31 17.46 -14.61
C LYS A 44 -5.09 16.54 -14.50
N ARG A 45 -4.40 16.32 -15.63
CA ARG A 45 -3.12 15.64 -15.61
C ARG A 45 -2.17 16.38 -14.67
N HIS A 46 -1.36 15.62 -13.94
CA HIS A 46 -0.38 16.20 -13.03
C HIS A 46 0.83 15.29 -12.93
N ASN A 47 1.97 15.90 -12.60
CA ASN A 47 3.21 15.18 -12.46
C ASN A 47 3.36 14.66 -11.03
N ARG A 48 3.58 13.36 -10.89
CA ARG A 48 4.02 12.76 -9.63
C ARG A 48 5.54 12.64 -9.65
N LYS A 49 6.18 13.45 -8.80
CA LYS A 49 7.64 13.45 -8.66
C LYS A 49 8.08 12.37 -7.67
N TYR A 50 8.84 11.42 -8.17
CA TYR A 50 9.65 10.49 -7.38
C TYR A 50 11.08 11.04 -7.32
N GLU A 51 11.92 10.46 -6.47
CA GLU A 51 13.33 10.84 -6.43
C GLU A 51 14.03 10.60 -7.78
N SER A 52 13.81 9.45 -8.41
CA SER A 52 14.54 9.05 -9.63
C SER A 52 13.87 9.52 -10.93
N LYS A 53 12.57 9.79 -10.88
CA LYS A 53 11.74 9.98 -12.07
C LYS A 53 10.55 10.88 -11.78
N THR A 54 10.03 11.50 -12.82
CA THR A 54 8.71 12.11 -12.78
C THR A 54 7.79 11.28 -13.66
N VAL A 55 6.66 10.85 -13.11
CA VAL A 55 5.63 10.13 -13.86
C VAL A 55 4.46 11.08 -14.08
N GLU A 56 4.09 11.29 -15.35
CA GLU A 56 2.86 12.00 -15.67
C GLU A 56 1.67 11.11 -15.32
N ILE A 57 0.78 11.61 -14.45
CA ILE A 57 -0.48 10.97 -14.14
C ILE A 57 -1.51 11.50 -15.14
N ALA A 58 -2.03 10.58 -15.96
CA ALA A 58 -3.06 10.88 -16.95
C ALA A 58 -4.29 11.56 -16.30
N PRO A 59 -4.98 12.46 -17.03
CA PRO A 59 -6.20 13.07 -16.54
C PRO A 59 -7.28 12.00 -16.40
N CYS A 60 -8.20 12.21 -15.47
CA CYS A 60 -9.33 11.30 -15.26
C CYS A 60 -10.54 12.07 -14.72
N PHE A 61 -11.71 11.48 -14.85
CA PHE A 61 -12.90 11.92 -14.12
C PHE A 61 -13.00 11.17 -12.80
N ARG A 62 -13.66 11.79 -11.82
CA ARG A 62 -13.97 11.20 -10.51
C ARG A 62 -15.38 11.56 -10.11
N LEU A 63 -16.01 10.73 -9.30
CA LEU A 63 -17.28 11.08 -8.67
C LEU A 63 -17.15 12.39 -7.90
N LYS A 64 -18.08 13.32 -8.11
CA LYS A 64 -18.11 14.58 -7.37
C LYS A 64 -18.47 14.29 -5.90
N ARG A 65 -17.98 15.13 -4.99
CA ARG A 65 -18.21 14.95 -3.54
C ARG A 65 -19.71 14.90 -3.24
N TYR A 66 -20.12 13.95 -2.40
CA TYR A 66 -21.52 13.68 -2.01
C TYR A 66 -22.45 13.16 -3.12
N GLU A 67 -21.94 12.87 -4.32
CA GLU A 67 -22.69 12.18 -5.36
C GLU A 67 -22.58 10.66 -5.21
N GLN A 68 -23.52 9.92 -5.80
CA GLN A 68 -23.50 8.46 -5.85
C GLN A 68 -23.83 7.96 -7.26
N HIS A 69 -23.16 6.88 -7.68
CA HIS A 69 -23.53 6.18 -8.90
C HIS A 69 -24.85 5.40 -8.70
N SER A 70 -25.61 5.24 -9.78
CA SER A 70 -26.82 4.42 -9.78
C SER A 70 -26.48 2.94 -9.57
N LEU A 71 -27.40 2.21 -8.93
CA LEU A 71 -27.24 0.78 -8.65
C LEU A 71 -26.92 -0.01 -9.92
N GLY A 72 -25.82 -0.75 -9.92
CA GLY A 72 -25.40 -1.58 -11.06
C GLY A 72 -24.61 -0.84 -12.15
N CYS A 73 -24.36 0.45 -11.99
CA CYS A 73 -23.39 1.17 -12.81
C CYS A 73 -22.01 0.48 -12.72
N LYS A 74 -21.25 0.43 -13.83
CA LYS A 74 -19.91 -0.18 -13.81
C LYS A 74 -18.96 0.50 -12.80
N PHE A 75 -19.24 1.77 -12.50
CA PHE A 75 -18.53 2.59 -11.51
C PHE A 75 -19.28 2.70 -10.16
N ASP A 76 -20.49 2.14 -10.04
CA ASP A 76 -21.13 1.91 -8.73
C ASP A 76 -20.46 0.71 -8.06
N LEU A 77 -19.34 0.99 -7.44
CA LEU A 77 -18.60 -0.02 -6.70
C LEU A 77 -19.31 -0.42 -5.41
N SER A 78 -20.34 0.30 -4.93
CA SER A 78 -21.05 -0.09 -3.70
C SER A 78 -22.01 -1.22 -4.03
N GLY A 79 -22.82 -1.06 -5.08
CA GLY A 79 -23.68 -2.13 -5.59
C GLY A 79 -22.89 -3.29 -6.21
N ARG A 80 -21.78 -3.02 -6.92
CA ARG A 80 -20.90 -4.11 -7.39
C ARG A 80 -20.23 -4.84 -6.23
N LEU A 81 -19.92 -4.15 -5.15
CA LEU A 81 -19.36 -4.78 -3.95
C LEU A 81 -20.40 -5.62 -3.21
N GLU A 82 -21.69 -5.23 -3.17
CA GLU A 82 -22.74 -6.16 -2.73
C GLU A 82 -22.77 -7.43 -3.59
N LEU A 83 -22.61 -7.32 -4.91
CA LEU A 83 -22.59 -8.47 -5.82
C LEU A 83 -21.33 -9.33 -5.65
N VAL A 84 -20.16 -8.71 -5.45
CA VAL A 84 -18.88 -9.42 -5.18
C VAL A 84 -18.93 -10.07 -3.79
N ALA A 85 -19.46 -9.39 -2.78
CA ALA A 85 -19.67 -9.93 -1.44
C ALA A 85 -20.64 -11.12 -1.43
N LYS A 86 -21.72 -11.05 -2.21
CA LYS A 86 -22.65 -12.18 -2.41
C LYS A 86 -22.00 -13.37 -3.12
N ARG A 87 -20.94 -13.15 -3.91
CA ARG A 87 -20.22 -14.18 -4.67
C ARG A 87 -18.92 -14.66 -4.02
N SER A 88 -18.47 -13.98 -2.95
CA SER A 88 -17.21 -14.27 -2.27
C SER A 88 -17.49 -14.99 -0.95
N ASP A 89 -16.86 -16.15 -0.76
CA ASP A 89 -16.92 -16.87 0.53
C ASP A 89 -16.16 -16.16 1.65
N SER A 90 -15.49 -15.03 1.36
CA SER A 90 -14.72 -14.29 2.35
C SER A 90 -15.65 -13.50 3.30
N GLU A 91 -15.54 -13.78 4.60
CA GLU A 91 -16.23 -13.03 5.67
C GLU A 91 -15.97 -11.50 5.60
N VAL A 92 -14.81 -11.12 5.06
CA VAL A 92 -14.41 -9.74 4.74
C VAL A 92 -15.48 -9.05 3.91
N PHE A 93 -15.83 -9.59 2.74
CA PHE A 93 -16.76 -8.91 1.85
C PHE A 93 -18.22 -8.95 2.35
N ARG A 94 -18.60 -10.01 3.09
CA ARG A 94 -19.92 -10.10 3.74
C ARG A 94 -20.15 -8.95 4.73
N ALA A 95 -19.14 -8.58 5.53
CA ALA A 95 -19.24 -7.47 6.48
C ALA A 95 -19.38 -6.09 5.79
N VAL A 96 -18.65 -5.87 4.68
CA VAL A 96 -18.76 -4.63 3.88
C VAL A 96 -20.18 -4.50 3.27
N SER A 97 -20.78 -5.60 2.79
CA SER A 97 -22.14 -5.60 2.24
C SER A 97 -23.25 -5.36 3.26
N ALA A 98 -22.99 -5.59 4.55
CA ALA A 98 -23.99 -5.47 5.61
C ALA A 98 -24.01 -4.09 6.28
N SER A 99 -23.24 -3.10 5.77
CA SER A 99 -23.05 -1.78 6.41
C SER A 99 -22.52 -1.82 7.85
N GLN A 100 -22.00 -2.97 8.31
CA GLN A 100 -21.45 -3.16 9.65
C GLN A 100 -19.93 -2.98 9.60
N TYR A 101 -19.47 -1.74 9.68
CA TYR A 101 -18.04 -1.43 9.58
C TYR A 101 -17.34 -1.48 10.95
N GLU A 102 -16.93 -2.69 11.34
CA GLU A 102 -15.79 -2.91 12.25
C GLU A 102 -14.95 -4.05 11.65
N PHE A 103 -13.82 -3.71 11.02
CA PHE A 103 -13.14 -4.66 10.17
C PHE A 103 -12.09 -5.49 10.91
N ARG A 104 -12.39 -6.78 10.98
CA ARG A 104 -11.77 -7.75 11.88
C ARG A 104 -10.54 -8.42 11.24
N LEU A 105 -9.45 -7.67 11.09
CA LEU A 105 -8.13 -8.21 10.70
C LEU A 105 -7.49 -9.12 11.78
N HIS A 106 -8.11 -9.19 12.97
CA HIS A 106 -7.70 -10.04 14.09
C HIS A 106 -7.51 -11.53 13.73
N ILE A 107 -8.23 -12.10 12.76
CA ILE A 107 -8.04 -13.50 12.33
C ILE A 107 -6.71 -13.69 11.60
N LEU A 108 -6.33 -12.74 10.75
CA LEU A 108 -5.10 -12.79 9.94
C LEU A 108 -3.88 -12.47 10.82
N LEU A 109 -4.05 -11.57 11.79
CA LEU A 109 -3.03 -11.23 12.77
C LEU A 109 -2.86 -12.32 13.83
N LYS A 110 -3.93 -12.95 14.35
CA LYS A 110 -3.81 -14.07 15.29
C LYS A 110 -3.03 -15.23 14.66
N ALA A 111 -3.29 -15.53 13.38
CA ALA A 111 -2.51 -16.48 12.60
C ALA A 111 -1.05 -16.06 12.38
N LEU A 112 -0.73 -14.76 12.33
CA LEU A 112 0.64 -14.22 12.28
C LEU A 112 1.35 -14.36 13.65
N TRP A 113 0.66 -14.07 14.75
CA TRP A 113 1.23 -14.02 16.10
C TRP A 113 1.46 -15.40 16.72
N GLU A 114 0.58 -16.38 16.49
CA GLU A 114 0.77 -17.79 16.88
C GLU A 114 2.02 -18.42 16.24
N LEU A 115 2.57 -17.80 15.20
CA LEU A 115 3.78 -18.24 14.49
C LEU A 115 5.06 -17.55 14.98
N THR A 116 4.99 -16.28 15.36
CA THR A 116 6.13 -15.53 15.92
C THR A 116 6.46 -15.97 17.35
N ASP A 117 5.47 -16.40 18.13
CA ASP A 117 5.68 -16.83 19.53
C ASP A 117 6.56 -18.10 19.61
N HIS A 118 6.54 -18.94 18.57
CA HIS A 118 7.41 -20.12 18.44
C HIS A 118 8.89 -19.80 18.10
N GLN A 119 9.22 -18.55 17.78
CA GLN A 119 10.61 -18.11 17.54
C GLN A 119 11.22 -17.34 18.73
N VAL A 120 10.39 -16.76 19.61
CA VAL A 120 10.87 -16.14 20.85
C VAL A 120 11.10 -17.19 21.94
N LYS A 121 10.28 -18.25 22.02
CA LYS A 121 10.50 -19.37 22.96
C LYS A 121 11.62 -20.34 22.60
N ARG A 122 12.30 -20.17 21.45
CA ARG A 122 13.44 -21.02 21.03
C ARG A 122 14.83 -20.40 21.20
N LYS A 123 14.92 -19.22 21.83
CA LYS A 123 16.20 -18.68 22.33
C LYS A 123 16.09 -18.43 23.84
N GLY A 124 16.03 -19.53 24.58
CA GLY A 124 15.98 -19.49 26.03
C GLY A 124 15.73 -20.84 26.68
N ALA A 125 16.28 -21.94 26.16
CA ALA A 125 16.44 -23.18 26.92
C ALA A 125 17.36 -24.17 26.18
N SER A 126 18.40 -24.59 26.88
CA SER A 126 19.13 -25.86 26.79
C SER A 126 20.00 -26.17 25.56
N TRP A 127 21.30 -26.01 25.79
CA TRP A 127 22.31 -27.05 25.56
C TRP A 127 21.75 -28.45 25.94
N GLY A 128 21.92 -29.48 25.10
CA GLY A 128 21.61 -30.86 25.49
C GLY A 128 21.08 -31.75 24.36
N SER A 129 21.99 -32.61 23.87
CA SER A 129 21.83 -33.95 23.28
C SER A 129 20.63 -34.32 22.38
N ALA A 130 21.04 -34.79 21.19
CA ALA A 130 20.64 -36.01 20.47
C ALA A 130 19.16 -36.40 20.37
N GLY A 131 18.74 -36.62 19.12
CA GLY A 131 17.67 -37.56 18.81
C GLY A 131 16.58 -37.03 17.88
N GLU A 132 16.61 -37.56 16.66
CA GLU A 132 15.44 -38.16 16.03
C GLU A 132 14.53 -37.31 15.10
N GLN A 133 14.67 -37.70 13.81
CA GLN A 133 13.64 -37.86 12.78
C GLN A 133 13.02 -36.63 12.11
N ASP A 134 13.32 -36.55 10.81
CA ASP A 134 12.50 -36.04 9.72
C ASP A 134 10.99 -35.98 10.03
N LYS A 135 10.51 -34.79 10.36
CA LYS A 135 9.10 -34.42 10.16
C LYS A 135 9.05 -33.29 9.14
N LYS A 136 8.77 -33.65 7.89
CA LYS A 136 8.30 -32.75 6.84
C LYS A 136 7.03 -32.04 7.33
N TYR A 137 7.19 -30.90 8.01
CA TYR A 137 6.08 -30.05 8.43
C TYR A 137 5.55 -29.25 7.22
N SER A 138 4.29 -29.53 6.86
CA SER A 138 3.56 -28.88 5.77
C SER A 138 3.29 -27.40 6.08
N ASN A 139 4.00 -26.50 5.40
CA ASN A 139 3.83 -25.03 5.46
C ASN A 139 2.65 -24.50 4.61
N LYS A 140 1.83 -25.38 4.01
CA LYS A 140 0.81 -25.00 3.01
C LYS A 140 -0.30 -24.10 3.57
N GLY A 141 -0.70 -24.28 4.84
CA GLY A 141 -1.76 -23.46 5.45
C GLY A 141 -1.35 -22.01 5.73
N ARG A 142 -0.07 -21.76 6.06
CA ARG A 142 0.45 -20.43 6.43
C ARG A 142 0.57 -19.50 5.22
N LEU A 143 1.16 -20.03 4.14
CA LEU A 143 1.31 -19.33 2.87
C LEU A 143 -0.05 -18.91 2.28
N THR A 144 -1.04 -19.80 2.37
CA THR A 144 -2.38 -19.55 1.83
C THR A 144 -3.07 -18.40 2.57
N ASN A 145 -2.92 -18.32 3.89
CA ASN A 145 -3.52 -17.26 4.70
C ASN A 145 -2.92 -15.88 4.43
N TYR A 146 -1.59 -15.77 4.30
CA TYR A 146 -0.95 -14.49 3.99
C TYR A 146 -1.21 -14.01 2.57
N LEU A 147 -1.18 -14.91 1.58
CA LEU A 147 -1.54 -14.55 0.21
C LEU A 147 -2.99 -14.08 0.13
N ARG A 148 -3.88 -14.67 0.92
CA ARG A 148 -5.25 -14.18 1.08
C ARG A 148 -5.27 -12.77 1.69
N THR A 149 -4.49 -12.50 2.75
CA THR A 149 -4.36 -11.15 3.34
C THR A 149 -3.90 -10.12 2.31
N LEU A 150 -2.85 -10.42 1.53
CA LEU A 150 -2.30 -9.49 0.54
C LEU A 150 -3.28 -9.21 -0.59
N LYS A 151 -4.04 -10.23 -1.05
CA LYS A 151 -5.13 -10.04 -2.01
C LYS A 151 -6.22 -9.14 -1.44
N GLN A 152 -6.62 -9.36 -0.20
CA GLN A 152 -7.60 -8.50 0.48
C GLN A 152 -7.10 -7.07 0.64
N ILE A 153 -5.81 -6.86 0.95
CA ILE A 153 -5.20 -5.51 1.00
C ILE A 153 -5.22 -4.85 -0.38
N LEU A 154 -4.91 -5.60 -1.44
CA LEU A 154 -4.95 -5.10 -2.82
C LEU A 154 -6.38 -4.69 -3.21
N GLU A 155 -7.37 -5.54 -2.95
CA GLU A 155 -8.78 -5.28 -3.20
C GLU A 155 -9.27 -4.06 -2.39
N LEU A 156 -8.90 -3.95 -1.12
CA LEU A 156 -9.24 -2.80 -0.27
C LEU A 156 -8.57 -1.52 -0.75
N ARG A 157 -7.31 -1.60 -1.22
CA ARG A 157 -6.61 -0.46 -1.80
C ARG A 157 -7.36 0.06 -3.01
N GLU A 158 -7.73 -0.81 -3.94
CA GLU A 158 -8.51 -0.44 -5.13
C GLU A 158 -9.80 0.29 -4.71
N LEU A 159 -10.55 -0.26 -3.76
CA LEU A 159 -11.78 0.35 -3.25
C LEU A 159 -11.56 1.71 -2.58
N CYS A 160 -10.49 1.85 -1.78
CA CYS A 160 -10.15 3.10 -1.09
C CYS A 160 -9.58 4.16 -2.05
N GLU A 161 -8.86 3.76 -3.10
CA GLU A 161 -8.44 4.64 -4.19
C GLU A 161 -9.61 5.08 -5.07
N GLU A 162 -10.69 4.30 -5.06
CA GLU A 162 -11.90 4.54 -5.84
C GLU A 162 -12.92 5.41 -5.12
N LYS A 163 -12.97 5.34 -3.78
CA LYS A 163 -13.89 6.09 -2.93
C LYS A 163 -13.17 6.59 -1.69
N GLU A 164 -12.82 7.87 -1.71
CA GLU A 164 -12.14 8.53 -0.60
C GLU A 164 -12.93 8.44 0.71
N GLU A 165 -14.27 8.48 0.63
CA GLU A 165 -15.15 8.31 1.78
C GLU A 165 -15.03 6.91 2.40
N LEU A 166 -14.81 5.85 1.60
CA LEU A 166 -14.58 4.50 2.13
C LEU A 166 -13.29 4.43 2.95
N SER A 167 -12.24 5.13 2.54
CA SER A 167 -10.98 5.15 3.30
C SER A 167 -11.17 5.69 4.73
N SER A 168 -12.14 6.59 4.94
CA SER A 168 -12.48 7.13 6.26
C SER A 168 -13.29 6.17 7.13
N LEU A 169 -13.94 5.18 6.52
CA LEU A 169 -14.78 4.17 7.17
C LEU A 169 -14.03 2.86 7.41
N VAL A 170 -12.94 2.62 6.68
CA VAL A 170 -12.09 1.44 6.86
C VAL A 170 -11.18 1.64 8.07
N THR A 171 -11.47 0.88 9.13
CA THR A 171 -10.65 0.77 10.33
C THR A 171 -10.34 -0.70 10.58
N LEU A 172 -9.10 -0.96 10.99
CA LEU A 172 -8.58 -2.29 11.22
C LEU A 172 -8.41 -2.52 12.71
N ASP A 173 -9.04 -3.54 13.25
CA ASP A 173 -8.79 -3.94 14.63
C ASP A 173 -7.50 -4.76 14.74
N PHE A 174 -6.54 -4.23 15.48
CA PHE A 174 -5.34 -4.93 15.90
C PHE A 174 -5.23 -4.95 17.42
N LYS A 175 -5.45 -6.12 18.03
CA LYS A 175 -5.36 -6.33 19.50
C LYS A 175 -6.25 -5.37 20.29
N GLY A 176 -7.45 -5.05 19.78
CA GLY A 176 -8.37 -4.10 20.41
C GLY A 176 -8.01 -2.63 20.16
N HIS A 177 -7.05 -2.35 19.26
CA HIS A 177 -6.73 -1.01 18.80
C HIS A 177 -7.21 -0.84 17.36
N LYS A 178 -8.07 0.16 17.12
CA LYS A 178 -8.57 0.49 15.79
C LYS A 178 -7.54 1.35 15.06
N ILE A 179 -7.00 0.82 13.97
CA ILE A 179 -6.04 1.48 13.09
C ILE A 179 -6.79 1.94 11.84
N PRO A 180 -6.95 3.24 11.60
CA PRO A 180 -7.61 3.74 10.39
C PRO A 180 -6.77 3.41 9.14
N TRP A 181 -7.41 3.35 7.98
CA TRP A 181 -6.75 3.01 6.70
C TRP A 181 -5.51 3.86 6.43
N ASN A 182 -5.57 5.16 6.70
CA ASN A 182 -4.45 6.10 6.53
C ASN A 182 -3.25 5.87 7.49
N GLN A 183 -3.43 5.01 8.49
CA GLN A 183 -2.36 4.53 9.38
C GLN A 183 -1.95 3.07 9.06
N PHE A 184 -2.66 2.38 8.17
CA PHE A 184 -2.36 1.00 7.80
C PHE A 184 -1.75 0.85 6.42
N PHE A 185 -2.20 1.64 5.44
CA PHE A 185 -1.75 1.52 4.06
C PHE A 185 -0.99 2.77 3.66
N PHE A 186 0.24 2.58 3.20
CA PHE A 186 1.09 3.64 2.72
C PHE A 186 1.58 3.39 1.29
N ASP A 187 1.79 4.47 0.56
CA ASP A 187 2.48 4.50 -0.72
C ASP A 187 3.39 5.73 -0.77
N VAL A 188 4.09 5.96 -1.89
CA VAL A 188 5.00 7.11 -2.05
C VAL A 188 4.37 8.47 -1.66
N SER A 189 3.05 8.62 -1.79
CA SER A 189 2.35 9.89 -1.58
C SER A 189 2.10 10.22 -0.11
N ASN A 190 2.10 9.23 0.78
CA ASN A 190 1.80 9.42 2.20
C ASN A 190 2.91 8.90 3.15
N LEU A 191 4.10 8.57 2.65
CA LEU A 191 5.24 8.17 3.50
C LEU A 191 5.69 9.25 4.50
N PHE A 192 5.34 10.52 4.29
CA PHE A 192 5.58 11.56 5.30
C PHE A 192 4.61 11.44 6.48
N GLU A 193 3.36 11.07 6.24
CA GLU A 193 2.38 10.79 7.30
C GLU A 193 2.82 9.58 8.13
N PHE A 194 3.39 8.55 7.47
CA PHE A 194 4.00 7.42 8.17
C PHE A 194 4.98 7.87 9.25
N LEU A 195 5.86 8.84 8.95
CA LEU A 195 6.86 9.35 9.90
C LEU A 195 6.25 10.19 11.03
N LYS A 196 5.02 10.70 10.86
CA LYS A 196 4.28 11.37 11.94
C LYS A 196 3.65 10.36 12.91
N PHE A 197 3.13 9.26 12.38
CA PHE A 197 2.50 8.20 13.18
C PHE A 197 3.51 7.28 13.86
N TYR A 198 4.61 6.96 13.18
CA TYR A 198 5.58 5.96 13.61
C TYR A 198 6.96 6.56 13.82
N LYS A 199 7.36 6.65 15.09
CA LYS A 199 8.62 7.28 15.50
C LYS A 199 9.83 6.38 15.23
N PRO A 200 11.03 6.98 15.06
CA PRO A 200 12.30 6.25 15.05
C PRO A 200 12.42 5.27 16.22
N GLU A 201 13.10 4.15 15.98
CA GLU A 201 13.45 3.15 17.00
C GLU A 201 12.25 2.41 17.62
N GLN A 202 11.04 2.62 17.09
CA GLN A 202 9.85 1.85 17.42
C GLN A 202 9.42 0.99 16.22
N THR A 203 8.89 -0.19 16.53
CA THR A 203 8.25 -1.06 15.54
C THR A 203 6.79 -0.69 15.38
N THR A 204 6.27 -0.78 14.16
CA THR A 204 4.86 -0.53 13.85
C THR A 204 4.00 -1.75 14.21
N PRO A 205 2.68 -1.60 14.33
CA PRO A 205 1.78 -2.72 14.06
C PRO A 205 2.00 -3.24 12.62
N PRO A 206 1.61 -4.48 12.30
CA PRO A 206 1.68 -4.99 10.94
C PRO A 206 0.85 -4.12 10.00
N LEU A 207 1.47 -3.63 8.94
CA LEU A 207 0.88 -2.68 8.00
C LEU A 207 1.44 -2.86 6.59
N ALA A 208 0.81 -2.23 5.61
CA ALA A 208 1.12 -2.38 4.20
C ALA A 208 1.80 -1.12 3.63
N ILE A 209 2.87 -1.32 2.85
CA ILE A 209 3.49 -0.27 2.04
C ILE A 209 3.55 -0.74 0.58
N SER A 210 2.93 0.00 -0.33
CA SER A 210 3.06 -0.16 -1.78
C SER A 210 4.21 0.70 -2.32
N GLY A 211 4.96 0.18 -3.27
CA GLY A 211 5.95 0.98 -3.96
C GLY A 211 6.62 0.29 -5.14
N HIS A 212 7.21 1.11 -6.00
CA HIS A 212 7.99 0.64 -7.14
C HIS A 212 9.41 0.31 -6.67
N ILE A 213 9.96 -0.82 -7.13
CA ILE A 213 11.35 -1.16 -6.83
C ILE A 213 12.28 -0.23 -7.61
N LYS A 214 13.07 0.57 -6.90
CA LYS A 214 14.10 1.43 -7.47
C LYS A 214 15.39 0.66 -7.73
N GLU A 215 15.82 -0.14 -6.74
CA GLU A 215 17.13 -0.79 -6.76
C GLU A 215 17.07 -2.09 -5.93
N ILE A 216 17.84 -3.09 -6.35
CA ILE A 216 18.14 -4.30 -5.57
C ILE A 216 19.65 -4.34 -5.34
N SER A 217 20.11 -4.00 -4.13
CA SER A 217 21.52 -3.99 -3.77
C SER A 217 21.94 -5.36 -3.18
N PRO A 218 23.07 -5.95 -3.61
CA PRO A 218 23.58 -7.20 -3.06
C PRO A 218 24.16 -7.01 -1.64
N PRO A 219 24.39 -8.11 -0.91
CA PRO A 219 25.12 -8.08 0.36
C PRO A 219 26.50 -7.42 0.20
N THR A 220 26.97 -6.76 1.26
CA THR A 220 28.30 -6.17 1.37
C THR A 220 29.02 -6.73 2.60
N GLU A 221 30.32 -6.47 2.72
CA GLU A 221 31.10 -6.85 3.93
C GLU A 221 30.47 -6.34 5.23
N LYS A 222 29.82 -5.17 5.17
CA LYS A 222 29.19 -4.52 6.33
C LYS A 222 27.71 -4.91 6.52
N PHE A 223 27.10 -5.60 5.55
CA PHE A 223 25.69 -5.97 5.59
C PHE A 223 25.40 -7.23 4.77
N ARG A 224 25.12 -8.34 5.47
CA ARG A 224 25.03 -9.70 4.91
C ARG A 224 23.75 -10.04 4.13
N TYR A 225 22.83 -9.11 3.93
CA TYR A 225 21.53 -9.39 3.30
C TYR A 225 21.34 -8.53 2.06
N TYR A 226 20.50 -8.98 1.12
CA TYR A 226 20.07 -8.16 0.00
C TYR A 226 19.16 -7.04 0.51
N GLN A 227 19.24 -5.87 -0.13
CA GLN A 227 18.37 -4.73 0.15
C GLN A 227 17.59 -4.35 -1.10
N ILE A 228 16.27 -4.33 -1.00
CA ILE A 228 15.41 -3.75 -2.03
C ILE A 228 15.07 -2.33 -1.57
N LYS A 229 15.37 -1.33 -2.39
CA LYS A 229 14.95 0.05 -2.15
C LYS A 229 13.74 0.34 -3.00
N LEU A 230 12.71 0.87 -2.37
CA LEU A 230 11.56 1.39 -3.11
C LEU A 230 11.81 2.84 -3.51
N GLU A 231 11.06 3.32 -4.48
CA GLU A 231 11.07 4.73 -4.84
C GLU A 231 10.61 5.61 -3.66
N SER A 232 11.40 6.65 -3.39
CA SER A 232 11.08 7.69 -2.40
C SER A 232 10.37 8.88 -3.06
N PRO A 233 9.60 9.66 -2.30
CA PRO A 233 9.08 10.94 -2.79
C PRO A 233 10.23 11.88 -3.13
N PHE A 234 10.01 12.78 -4.09
CA PHE A 234 10.90 13.91 -4.33
C PHE A 234 10.79 14.92 -3.18
N ILE A 235 11.92 15.49 -2.76
CA ILE A 235 11.99 16.34 -1.57
C ILE A 235 12.90 17.53 -1.86
N GLU A 236 12.37 18.70 -1.59
CA GLU A 236 13.10 19.96 -1.65
C GLU A 236 13.78 20.24 -0.31
N VAL A 237 14.87 21.01 -0.36
CA VAL A 237 15.57 21.47 0.85
C VAL A 237 14.63 22.41 1.59
N ASN A 238 14.42 22.19 2.89
CA ASN A 238 13.61 23.12 3.68
C ASN A 238 14.40 24.41 4.00
N GLU A 239 13.71 25.41 4.53
CA GLU A 239 14.30 26.72 4.88
C GLU A 239 15.51 26.61 5.84
N GLN A 240 15.59 25.54 6.63
CA GLN A 240 16.67 25.27 7.57
C GLN A 240 17.83 24.48 6.94
N GLY A 241 17.85 24.29 5.62
CA GLY A 241 18.89 23.51 4.93
C GLY A 241 18.81 22.01 5.20
N VAL A 242 17.66 21.48 5.63
CA VAL A 242 17.48 20.06 5.99
C VAL A 242 16.59 19.35 4.99
N ILE A 243 17.04 18.19 4.51
CA ILE A 243 16.23 17.26 3.72
C ILE A 243 15.84 16.09 4.62
N ASN A 244 14.55 15.98 4.95
CA ASN A 244 14.00 14.85 5.71
C ASN A 244 13.40 13.81 4.77
N LYS A 245 14.09 12.70 4.54
CA LYS A 245 13.76 11.75 3.48
C LYS A 245 13.22 10.41 3.97
N PRO A 246 11.91 10.10 3.82
CA PRO A 246 11.42 8.74 3.98
C PRO A 246 12.01 7.83 2.89
N THR A 247 12.64 6.74 3.32
CA THR A 247 13.30 5.78 2.44
C THR A 247 12.80 4.37 2.76
N PRO A 248 11.75 3.88 2.09
CA PRO A 248 11.27 2.52 2.28
C PRO A 248 12.25 1.49 1.72
N GLU A 249 12.64 0.53 2.56
CA GLU A 249 13.65 -0.48 2.26
C GLU A 249 13.19 -1.85 2.77
N ILE A 250 13.42 -2.91 1.98
CA ILE A 250 13.15 -4.29 2.36
C ILE A 250 14.47 -5.02 2.48
N THR A 251 14.75 -5.55 3.67
CA THR A 251 15.87 -6.47 3.91
C THR A 251 15.44 -7.89 3.58
N VAL A 252 16.04 -8.47 2.54
CA VAL A 252 15.72 -9.82 2.08
C VAL A 252 16.71 -10.82 2.67
N LYS A 253 16.24 -11.61 3.64
CA LYS A 253 17.07 -12.61 4.34
C LYS A 253 17.28 -13.90 3.54
N ASP A 254 16.33 -14.25 2.67
CA ASP A 254 16.40 -15.42 1.79
C ASP A 254 16.61 -14.99 0.33
N PRO A 255 17.83 -15.15 -0.22
CA PRO A 255 18.13 -14.77 -1.60
C PRO A 255 17.27 -15.46 -2.65
N ARG A 256 16.66 -16.62 -2.34
CA ARG A 256 15.77 -17.34 -3.27
C ARG A 256 14.51 -16.55 -3.62
N LEU A 257 14.17 -15.54 -2.83
CA LEU A 257 13.04 -14.64 -3.09
C LEU A 257 13.33 -13.61 -4.18
N LEU A 258 14.61 -13.35 -4.49
CA LEU A 258 15.00 -12.33 -5.47
C LEU A 258 14.43 -12.57 -6.87
N LYS A 259 14.19 -13.84 -7.23
CA LYS A 259 13.59 -14.23 -8.52
C LYS A 259 12.17 -13.70 -8.75
N TYR A 260 11.50 -13.22 -7.70
CA TYR A 260 10.14 -12.66 -7.80
C TYR A 260 10.12 -11.15 -7.97
N PHE A 261 11.28 -10.48 -7.87
CA PHE A 261 11.36 -9.03 -7.90
C PHE A 261 11.92 -8.54 -9.23
N LYS A 262 11.28 -7.51 -9.78
CA LYS A 262 11.73 -6.81 -10.97
C LYS A 262 11.89 -5.33 -10.64
N VAL A 263 13.03 -4.76 -11.01
CA VAL A 263 13.25 -3.31 -10.90
C VAL A 263 12.21 -2.59 -11.76
N GLY A 264 11.61 -1.53 -11.22
CA GLY A 264 10.56 -0.75 -11.85
C GLY A 264 9.14 -1.28 -11.63
N ALA A 265 8.95 -2.55 -11.26
CA ALA A 265 7.62 -3.09 -10.96
C ALA A 265 7.13 -2.65 -9.57
N GLU A 266 5.80 -2.56 -9.41
CA GLU A 266 5.14 -2.18 -8.17
C GLU A 266 4.73 -3.42 -7.35
N TYR A 267 4.95 -3.34 -6.05
CA TYR A 267 4.61 -4.40 -5.11
C TYR A 267 3.96 -3.81 -3.86
N ILE A 268 3.04 -4.57 -3.26
CA ILE A 268 2.57 -4.33 -1.90
C ILE A 268 3.39 -5.21 -0.98
N PHE A 269 4.03 -4.61 0.02
CA PHE A 269 4.73 -5.30 1.09
C PHE A 269 3.93 -5.20 2.39
N PHE A 270 3.74 -6.31 3.08
CA PHE A 270 3.01 -6.37 4.34
C PHE A 270 3.89 -6.97 5.45
N GLY A 271 3.88 -6.31 6.61
CA GLY A 271 4.58 -6.82 7.79
C GLY A 271 4.83 -5.75 8.83
N ILE A 272 5.74 -6.05 9.76
CA ILE A 272 6.16 -5.12 10.81
C ILE A 272 7.33 -4.28 10.29
N TRP A 273 7.15 -2.97 10.35
CA TRP A 273 8.13 -1.99 9.91
C TRP A 273 8.79 -1.34 11.12
N TYR A 274 9.95 -0.74 10.91
CA TYR A 274 10.57 0.14 11.90
C TYR A 274 11.33 1.25 11.19
N VAL A 275 11.51 2.37 11.88
CA VAL A 275 12.25 3.51 11.34
C VAL A 275 13.65 3.56 11.90
N ARG A 276 14.64 3.57 11.01
CA ARG A 276 16.03 3.84 11.34
C ARG A 276 16.43 5.19 10.77
N LYS A 277 16.73 6.14 11.66
CA LYS A 277 17.23 7.46 11.27
C LYS A 277 18.73 7.39 10.97
N ARG A 278 19.16 8.01 9.87
CA ARG A 278 20.56 8.23 9.52
C ARG A 278 20.75 9.66 9.04
N SER A 279 21.69 10.38 9.62
CA SER A 279 22.01 11.74 9.19
C SER A 279 23.35 11.76 8.45
N LYS A 280 23.44 12.55 7.39
CA LYS A 280 24.68 12.84 6.66
C LYS A 280 24.72 14.33 6.32
N LYS A 281 25.91 14.93 6.38
CA LYS A 281 26.12 16.25 5.78
C LYS A 281 26.29 16.08 4.26
N GLY A 282 25.82 17.04 3.48
CA GLY A 282 26.17 17.13 2.07
C GLY A 282 27.67 17.33 1.89
N ARG A 283 28.14 17.21 0.64
CA ARG A 283 29.55 17.37 0.28
C ARG A 283 29.73 18.56 -0.66
N GLY A 284 30.92 19.16 -0.65
CA GLY A 284 31.23 20.31 -1.49
C GLY A 284 30.32 21.51 -1.22
N GLU A 285 29.77 22.11 -2.27
CA GLU A 285 28.85 23.25 -2.22
C GLU A 285 27.59 22.97 -1.39
N ASN A 286 27.18 21.70 -1.29
CA ASN A 286 26.01 21.26 -0.49
C ASN A 286 26.35 20.94 0.97
N SER A 287 27.53 21.32 1.47
CA SER A 287 27.96 21.05 2.86
C SER A 287 27.07 21.72 3.93
N HIS A 288 26.39 22.81 3.56
CA HIS A 288 25.38 23.47 4.38
C HIS A 288 24.08 22.66 4.49
N ILE A 289 23.85 21.71 3.56
CA ILE A 289 22.65 20.87 3.54
C ILE A 289 22.85 19.65 4.44
N LYS A 290 21.90 19.43 5.36
CA LYS A 290 21.83 18.25 6.21
C LYS A 290 20.80 17.27 5.65
N TRP A 291 21.26 16.08 5.27
CA TRP A 291 20.40 14.98 4.88
C TRP A 291 20.04 14.14 6.09
N VAL A 292 18.75 13.92 6.28
CA VAL A 292 18.19 13.06 7.32
C VAL A 292 17.37 11.98 6.62
N PHE A 293 17.96 10.80 6.47
CA PHE A 293 17.29 9.63 5.92
C PHE A 293 16.51 8.93 7.04
N ASN A 294 15.21 8.80 6.86
CA ASN A 294 14.32 8.01 7.69
C ASN A 294 14.07 6.69 6.96
N ASN A 295 14.94 5.70 7.18
CA ASN A 295 14.82 4.40 6.53
C ASN A 295 13.66 3.64 7.16
N ILE A 296 12.60 3.37 6.40
CA ILE A 296 11.41 2.63 6.81
C ILE A 296 11.64 1.17 6.39
N VAL A 297 12.02 0.33 7.34
CA VAL A 297 12.60 -0.98 7.02
C VAL A 297 11.64 -2.11 7.35
N LEU A 298 11.42 -3.00 6.37
CA LEU A 298 10.80 -4.31 6.56
C LEU A 298 11.87 -5.40 6.51
N ASN A 299 11.86 -6.31 7.48
CA ASN A 299 12.66 -7.53 7.42
C ASN A 299 11.82 -8.66 6.82
N MET A 300 12.19 -9.11 5.62
CA MET A 300 11.48 -10.15 4.89
C MET A 300 12.27 -11.45 4.85
N ALA A 301 11.60 -12.55 5.17
CA ALA A 301 12.17 -13.89 5.12
C ALA A 301 11.38 -14.85 4.22
N TYR A 302 10.18 -14.47 3.78
CA TYR A 302 9.23 -15.37 3.13
C TYR A 302 8.53 -14.68 1.95
N LYS A 303 8.03 -15.49 1.01
CA LYS A 303 7.36 -15.03 -0.23
C LYS A 303 6.05 -14.28 0.04
N ASP A 304 5.43 -14.57 1.15
CA ASP A 304 4.08 -14.15 1.52
C ASP A 304 4.03 -12.77 2.20
N HIS A 305 5.18 -12.11 2.32
CA HIS A 305 5.28 -10.72 2.74
C HIS A 305 5.00 -9.75 1.59
N PHE A 306 4.84 -10.22 0.35
CA PHE A 306 4.65 -9.35 -0.80
C PHE A 306 3.76 -9.95 -1.89
N ILE A 307 3.15 -9.07 -2.68
CA ILE A 307 2.45 -9.38 -3.92
C ILE A 307 2.83 -8.35 -4.99
N GLU A 308 3.11 -8.82 -6.21
CA GLU A 308 3.28 -7.95 -7.38
C GLU A 308 1.91 -7.40 -7.78
N ILE A 309 1.81 -6.10 -8.01
CA ILE A 309 0.58 -5.50 -8.53
C ILE A 309 0.53 -5.77 -10.02
N GLY A 310 -0.46 -6.55 -10.47
CA GLY A 310 -0.69 -6.77 -11.89
C GLY A 310 -1.21 -5.50 -12.55
N LEU A 311 -0.64 -5.17 -13.72
CA LEU A 311 -1.26 -4.24 -14.67
C LEU A 311 -2.49 -4.88 -15.31
#